data_AF-A0A843E0G4-F1
#
_entry.id   AF-A0A843E0G4-F1
#
_cell.length_a   1.000
_cell.length_b   1.000
_cell.length_c   1.000
_cell.angle_alpha   90.00
_cell.angle_beta   90.00
_cell.angle_gamma   90.00
#
_symmetry.space_group_name_H-M   'P 1'
#
loop_
_entity.id
_entity.type
_entity.pdbx_description
1 polymer ?
#
loop_
_entity_poly.entity_id
_entity_poly.type
_entity_poly.pdbx_seq_one_letter_code
_entity_poly.pdbx_strand_id
1 'polypeptide(L)'
;MSLFRKMANPAYKPYEAELEKEVRAGGIPEHVAIIMDGNRRYAREVMGEEASQGHVKGKDKFEEVTRWCLDLGVKYLTVYAFSVENFSRSQEEVDMLMDLISSALIELADSEEVQRYRPRIRVIGDRAIIPENLYKAVEYAENKTKDYDGCCLSIAIAYGGRQEIVGAVREISRKVKEGEIDIDDINEEMLSDHLS
;
A
#
# COMPACT_ATOMS: atom_id res chain seq x y z
N MET A 1 -20.87 -11.00 -2.58
CA MET A 1 -20.31 -11.71 -3.76
C MET A 1 -21.14 -11.38 -4.99
N SER A 2 -20.75 -10.34 -5.74
CA SER A 2 -21.57 -9.75 -6.81
C SER A 2 -21.77 -10.72 -7.99
N LEU A 3 -23.03 -10.84 -8.41
CA LEU A 3 -23.58 -11.71 -9.46
C LEU A 3 -22.89 -11.63 -10.84
N PHE A 4 -22.00 -10.66 -11.07
CA PHE A 4 -21.35 -10.46 -12.37
C PHE A 4 -20.24 -11.45 -12.71
N ARG A 5 -19.57 -12.07 -11.73
CA ARG A 5 -18.48 -13.05 -12.00
C ARG A 5 -19.00 -14.41 -12.47
N LYS A 6 -20.31 -14.69 -12.34
CA LYS A 6 -20.91 -15.98 -12.72
C LYS A 6 -21.26 -16.14 -14.20
N MET A 7 -21.07 -15.10 -15.02
CA MET A 7 -21.08 -15.22 -16.49
C MET A 7 -19.70 -14.88 -17.06
N ALA A 8 -18.64 -15.49 -16.52
CA ALA A 8 -17.39 -15.56 -17.25
C ALA A 8 -17.65 -16.39 -18.52
N ASN A 9 -17.74 -15.70 -19.65
CA ASN A 9 -17.73 -16.30 -20.98
C ASN A 9 -16.64 -17.39 -21.00
N PRO A 10 -16.91 -18.63 -21.44
CA PRO A 10 -15.90 -19.70 -21.47
C PRO A 10 -14.64 -19.32 -22.28
N ALA A 11 -14.72 -18.31 -23.14
CA ALA A 11 -13.57 -17.73 -23.85
C ALA A 11 -12.66 -16.82 -22.98
N TYR A 12 -13.09 -16.42 -21.78
CA TYR A 12 -12.33 -15.48 -20.94
C TYR A 12 -11.15 -16.13 -20.23
N LYS A 13 -11.30 -17.37 -19.75
CA LYS A 13 -10.20 -18.13 -19.14
C LYS A 13 -9.01 -18.38 -20.08
N PRO A 14 -9.21 -18.87 -21.33
CA PRO A 14 -8.09 -19.03 -22.25
C PRO A 14 -7.47 -17.68 -22.64
N TYR A 15 -8.26 -16.60 -22.68
CA TYR A 15 -7.76 -15.25 -22.90
C TYR A 15 -6.85 -14.76 -21.76
N GLU A 16 -7.27 -14.93 -20.50
CA GLU A 16 -6.42 -14.61 -19.33
C GLU A 16 -5.12 -15.41 -19.34
N ALA A 17 -5.18 -16.70 -19.70
CA ALA A 17 -3.99 -17.56 -19.77
C ALA A 17 -3.00 -17.11 -20.86
N GLU A 18 -3.48 -16.66 -22.02
CA GLU A 18 -2.60 -16.15 -23.07
C GLU A 18 -1.97 -14.81 -22.66
N LEU A 19 -2.73 -13.91 -22.04
CA LEU A 19 -2.20 -12.65 -21.51
C LEU A 19 -1.14 -12.89 -20.43
N GLU A 20 -1.38 -13.83 -19.51
CA GLU A 20 -0.39 -14.17 -18.48
C GLU A 20 0.90 -14.68 -19.10
N LYS A 21 0.80 -15.51 -20.15
CA LYS A 21 1.96 -16.00 -20.89
C LYS A 21 2.72 -14.87 -21.59
N GLU A 22 2.03 -13.91 -22.19
CA GLU A 22 2.65 -12.72 -22.79
C GLU A 22 3.37 -11.87 -21.73
N VAL A 23 2.73 -11.62 -20.59
CA VAL A 23 3.32 -10.85 -19.48
C VAL A 23 4.57 -11.55 -18.94
N ARG A 24 4.51 -12.87 -18.73
CA ARG A 24 5.65 -13.66 -18.23
C ARG A 24 6.75 -13.85 -19.26
N ALA A 25 6.43 -13.83 -20.55
CA ALA A 25 7.42 -13.79 -21.62
C ALA A 25 8.12 -12.42 -21.70
N GLY A 26 7.44 -11.36 -21.25
CA GLY A 26 8.03 -10.08 -20.94
C GLY A 26 8.88 -10.10 -19.67
N GLY A 27 9.65 -9.03 -19.45
CA GLY A 27 10.30 -8.80 -18.16
C GLY A 27 9.29 -8.34 -17.12
N ILE A 28 9.25 -9.00 -15.96
CA ILE A 28 8.41 -8.58 -14.83
C ILE A 28 9.05 -7.33 -14.20
N PRO A 29 8.29 -6.25 -13.97
CA PRO A 29 8.81 -5.07 -13.28
C PRO A 29 9.23 -5.44 -11.86
N GLU A 30 10.38 -4.94 -11.43
CA GLU A 30 10.85 -5.20 -10.06
C GLU A 30 9.98 -4.45 -9.03
N HIS A 31 9.50 -3.25 -9.38
CA HIS A 31 8.70 -2.41 -8.50
C HIS A 31 7.42 -1.91 -9.20
N VAL A 32 6.28 -2.15 -8.55
CA VAL A 32 4.98 -1.58 -8.95
C VAL A 32 4.47 -0.67 -7.85
N ALA A 33 4.07 0.56 -8.20
CA ALA A 33 3.42 1.50 -7.29
C ALA A 33 1.98 1.78 -7.74
N ILE A 34 1.02 1.72 -6.82
CA ILE A 34 -0.41 1.82 -7.11
C ILE A 34 -1.05 2.91 -6.26
N ILE A 35 -1.72 3.86 -6.92
CA ILE A 35 -2.59 4.84 -6.27
C ILE A 35 -4.03 4.32 -6.37
N MET A 36 -4.62 3.95 -5.24
CA MET A 36 -5.97 3.37 -5.17
C MET A 36 -7.06 4.44 -5.17
N ASP A 37 -7.19 5.17 -6.28
CA ASP A 37 -8.22 6.20 -6.43
C ASP A 37 -9.52 5.67 -7.04
N GLY A 38 -10.61 6.40 -6.83
CA GLY A 38 -11.90 6.16 -7.48
C GLY A 38 -12.96 5.51 -6.60
N ASN A 39 -12.63 5.06 -5.38
CA ASN A 39 -13.56 4.36 -4.49
C ASN A 39 -14.90 5.11 -4.29
N ARG A 40 -14.84 6.41 -4.00
CA ARG A 40 -16.05 7.24 -3.81
C ARG A 40 -16.87 7.41 -5.09
N ARG A 41 -16.19 7.56 -6.24
CA ARG A 41 -16.84 7.67 -7.55
C ARG A 41 -17.52 6.35 -7.93
N TYR A 42 -16.84 5.24 -7.72
CA TYR A 42 -17.36 3.89 -7.95
C TYR A 42 -18.62 3.61 -7.11
N ALA A 43 -18.58 3.95 -5.81
CA ALA A 43 -19.76 3.81 -4.95
C ALA A 43 -20.98 4.58 -5.48
N ARG A 44 -20.78 5.85 -5.86
CA ARG A 44 -21.87 6.72 -6.31
C ARG A 44 -22.38 6.36 -7.71
N GLU A 45 -21.48 6.20 -8.67
CA GLU A 45 -21.82 6.12 -10.10
C GLU A 45 -22.17 4.70 -10.54
N VAL A 46 -21.58 3.68 -9.90
CA VAL A 46 -21.76 2.28 -10.31
C VAL A 46 -22.66 1.50 -9.35
N MET A 47 -22.50 1.72 -8.05
CA MET A 47 -23.25 0.97 -7.03
C MET A 47 -24.53 1.70 -6.57
N GLY A 48 -24.57 3.04 -6.67
CA GLY A 48 -25.62 3.85 -6.07
C GLY A 48 -25.59 3.79 -4.53
N GLU A 49 -24.39 3.61 -3.95
CA GLU A 49 -24.18 3.43 -2.51
C GLU A 49 -23.29 4.52 -1.90
N GLU A 50 -23.21 4.52 -0.56
CA GLU A 50 -22.37 5.42 0.21
C GLU A 50 -20.87 5.19 -0.04
N ALA A 51 -20.06 6.24 0.15
CA ALA A 51 -18.62 6.21 -0.07
C ALA A 51 -17.91 5.07 0.67
N SER A 52 -18.36 4.75 1.88
CA SER A 52 -17.83 3.66 2.71
C SER A 52 -17.87 2.31 1.99
N GLN A 53 -18.93 2.01 1.25
CA GLN A 53 -19.07 0.77 0.50
C GLN A 53 -18.05 0.69 -0.65
N GLY A 54 -17.77 1.83 -1.28
CA GLY A 54 -16.68 1.94 -2.26
C GLY A 54 -15.32 1.62 -1.67
N HIS A 55 -15.04 2.07 -0.44
CA HIS A 55 -13.78 1.77 0.25
C HIS A 55 -13.64 0.29 0.61
N VAL A 56 -14.73 -0.36 1.05
CA VAL A 56 -14.76 -1.81 1.27
C VAL A 56 -14.47 -2.57 -0.02
N LYS A 57 -15.06 -2.15 -1.15
CA LYS A 57 -14.75 -2.73 -2.47
C LYS A 57 -13.31 -2.46 -2.90
N GLY A 58 -12.76 -1.31 -2.52
CA GLY A 58 -11.35 -0.97 -2.71
C GLY A 58 -10.42 -1.94 -1.97
N LYS A 59 -10.74 -2.29 -0.72
CA LYS A 59 -10.03 -3.33 0.04
C LYS A 59 -10.05 -4.68 -0.69
N ASP A 60 -11.24 -5.15 -1.10
CA ASP A 60 -11.36 -6.42 -1.85
C ASP A 60 -10.48 -6.41 -3.12
N LYS A 61 -10.42 -5.27 -3.82
CA LYS A 61 -9.61 -5.10 -5.03
C LYS A 61 -8.11 -5.06 -4.73
N PHE A 62 -7.71 -4.42 -3.65
CA PHE A 62 -6.33 -4.38 -3.19
C PHE A 62 -5.78 -5.79 -2.91
N GLU A 63 -6.54 -6.64 -2.21
CA GLU A 63 -6.16 -8.02 -1.95
C GLU A 63 -5.97 -8.82 -3.25
N GLU A 64 -6.89 -8.65 -4.21
CA GLU A 64 -6.81 -9.32 -5.51
C GLU A 64 -5.57 -8.88 -6.30
N VAL A 65 -5.29 -7.57 -6.38
CA VAL A 65 -4.12 -7.04 -7.08
C VAL A 65 -2.81 -7.44 -6.39
N THR A 66 -2.78 -7.44 -5.06
CA THR A 66 -1.63 -7.90 -4.30
C THR A 66 -1.31 -9.35 -4.64
N ARG A 67 -2.33 -10.23 -4.68
CA ARG A 67 -2.16 -11.62 -5.09
C ARG A 67 -1.57 -11.72 -6.50
N TRP A 68 -2.07 -10.94 -7.47
CA TRP A 68 -1.51 -10.93 -8.83
C TRP A 68 -0.03 -10.54 -8.86
N CYS A 69 0.37 -9.50 -8.12
CA CYS A 69 1.77 -9.10 -8.04
C CYS A 69 2.66 -10.18 -7.42
N LEU A 70 2.18 -10.84 -6.37
CA LEU A 70 2.88 -11.96 -5.74
C LEU A 70 3.01 -13.17 -6.69
N ASP A 71 1.95 -13.51 -7.43
CA ASP A 71 1.93 -14.58 -8.43
C ASP A 71 2.87 -14.33 -9.62
N LEU A 72 3.03 -13.06 -10.01
CA LEU A 72 3.94 -12.64 -11.07
C LEU A 72 5.39 -12.55 -10.60
N GLY A 73 5.65 -12.56 -9.29
CA GLY A 73 7.01 -12.45 -8.73
C GLY A 73 7.54 -11.02 -8.69
N VAL A 74 6.65 -10.02 -8.57
CA VAL A 74 7.05 -8.62 -8.32
C VAL A 74 7.80 -8.55 -6.99
N LYS A 75 8.96 -7.88 -6.97
CA LYS A 75 9.84 -7.80 -5.79
C LYS A 75 9.41 -6.72 -4.80
N TYR A 76 8.89 -5.61 -5.30
CA TYR A 76 8.45 -4.46 -4.51
C TYR A 76 7.04 -4.04 -4.96
N LEU A 77 6.11 -3.97 -4.03
CA LEU A 77 4.77 -3.44 -4.27
C LEU A 77 4.51 -2.31 -3.30
N THR A 78 4.32 -1.09 -3.82
CA THR A 78 3.92 0.07 -3.01
C THR A 78 2.48 0.43 -3.29
N VAL A 79 1.66 0.57 -2.25
CA VAL A 79 0.25 0.93 -2.39
C VAL A 79 -0.09 2.16 -1.57
N TYR A 80 -0.70 3.14 -2.22
CA TYR A 80 -1.15 4.38 -1.58
C TYR A 80 -2.53 4.18 -0.96
N ALA A 81 -2.57 3.95 0.36
CA ALA A 81 -3.81 3.66 1.09
C ALA A 81 -4.47 4.92 1.66
N PHE A 82 -3.71 5.84 2.24
CA PHE A 82 -4.25 7.06 2.85
C PHE A 82 -3.24 8.21 2.85
N SER A 83 -3.63 9.39 2.35
CA SER A 83 -2.75 10.57 2.29
C SER A 83 -2.92 11.53 3.46
N VAL A 84 -1.92 12.35 3.75
CA VAL A 84 -2.06 13.43 4.77
C VAL A 84 -3.20 14.39 4.42
N GLU A 85 -3.38 14.69 3.13
CA GLU A 85 -4.48 15.53 2.66
C GLU A 85 -5.85 14.88 2.90
N ASN A 86 -5.93 13.56 3.09
CA ASN A 86 -7.20 12.89 3.39
C ASN A 86 -7.70 13.18 4.82
N PHE A 87 -6.86 13.70 5.71
CA PHE A 87 -7.33 14.22 7.00
C PHE A 87 -8.23 15.45 6.88
N SER A 88 -8.28 16.11 5.70
CA SER A 88 -9.21 17.23 5.47
C SER A 88 -10.64 16.80 5.17
N ARG A 89 -10.94 15.48 5.18
CA ARG A 89 -12.30 14.94 4.99
C ARG A 89 -13.10 15.03 6.30
N SER A 90 -14.36 14.61 6.29
CA SER A 90 -15.17 14.59 7.52
C SER A 90 -14.56 13.62 8.54
N GLN A 91 -14.65 13.96 9.83
CA GLN A 91 -14.11 13.11 10.91
C GLN A 91 -14.71 11.70 10.85
N GLU A 92 -16.01 11.58 10.59
CA GLU A 92 -16.69 10.29 10.41
C GLU A 92 -16.09 9.44 9.28
N GLU A 93 -15.73 10.05 8.14
CA GLU A 93 -15.08 9.33 7.03
C GLU A 93 -13.66 8.91 7.41
N VAL A 94 -12.91 9.80 8.08
CA VAL A 94 -11.54 9.50 8.54
C VAL A 94 -11.55 8.34 9.53
N ASP A 95 -12.40 8.39 10.56
CA ASP A 95 -12.48 7.34 11.58
C ASP A 95 -12.81 5.98 10.97
N MET A 96 -13.81 5.95 10.08
CA MET A 96 -14.18 4.74 9.34
C MET A 96 -13.02 4.20 8.48
N LEU A 97 -12.26 5.07 7.82
CA LEU A 97 -11.09 4.66 7.04
C LEU A 97 -9.98 4.11 7.93
N MET A 98 -9.73 4.70 9.11
CA MET A 98 -8.72 4.19 10.04
C MET A 98 -9.08 2.79 10.54
N ASP A 99 -10.35 2.55 10.89
CA ASP A 99 -10.84 1.24 11.30
C ASP A 99 -10.76 0.21 10.17
N LEU A 100 -11.13 0.61 8.94
CA LEU A 100 -11.05 -0.24 7.76
C LEU A 100 -9.62 -0.64 7.44
N ILE A 101 -8.68 0.32 7.45
CA ILE A 101 -7.27 0.07 7.17
C ILE A 101 -6.65 -0.79 8.28
N SER A 102 -6.96 -0.51 9.54
CA SER A 102 -6.50 -1.32 10.68
C SER A 102 -6.94 -2.77 10.52
N SER A 103 -8.22 -3.00 10.25
CA SER A 103 -8.76 -4.35 10.03
C SER A 103 -8.11 -5.03 8.81
N ALA A 104 -7.96 -4.31 7.69
CA ALA A 104 -7.34 -4.83 6.48
C ALA A 104 -5.87 -5.23 6.69
N LEU A 105 -5.09 -4.49 7.49
CA LEU A 105 -3.70 -4.82 7.80
C LEU A 105 -3.60 -6.12 8.60
N ILE A 106 -4.44 -6.29 9.62
CA ILE A 106 -4.47 -7.52 10.43
C ILE A 106 -4.87 -8.71 9.55
N GLU A 107 -5.97 -8.59 8.80
CA GLU A 107 -6.47 -9.64 7.93
C GLU A 107 -5.45 -10.02 6.85
N LEU A 108 -4.78 -9.04 6.25
CA LEU A 108 -3.71 -9.27 5.27
C LEU A 108 -2.55 -10.05 5.91
N ALA A 109 -2.04 -9.60 7.07
CA ALA A 109 -0.93 -10.25 7.75
C ALA A 109 -1.23 -11.71 8.18
N ASP A 110 -2.52 -12.02 8.35
CA ASP A 110 -3.02 -13.35 8.72
C ASP A 110 -3.47 -14.19 7.52
N SER A 111 -3.47 -13.62 6.31
CA SER A 111 -3.94 -14.28 5.09
C SER A 111 -3.08 -15.48 4.67
N GLU A 112 -3.70 -16.44 4.00
CA GLU A 112 -3.00 -17.60 3.43
C GLU A 112 -1.96 -17.16 2.40
N GLU A 113 -2.21 -16.08 1.66
CA GLU A 113 -1.28 -15.48 0.72
C GLU A 113 -0.02 -14.98 1.42
N VAL A 114 -0.15 -14.24 2.52
CA VAL A 114 1.02 -13.78 3.26
C VAL A 114 1.81 -14.95 3.83
N GLN A 115 1.14 -16.00 4.31
CA GLN A 115 1.84 -17.21 4.76
C GLN A 115 2.53 -17.97 3.62
N ARG A 116 1.92 -18.02 2.44
CA ARG A 116 2.42 -18.75 1.26
C ARG A 116 3.55 -18.03 0.54
N TYR A 117 3.36 -16.76 0.19
CA TYR A 117 4.33 -15.97 -0.58
C TYR A 117 5.37 -15.29 0.30
N ARG A 118 5.14 -15.26 1.63
CA ARG A 118 6.01 -14.64 2.61
C ARG A 118 6.43 -13.22 2.19
N PRO A 119 5.50 -12.28 1.92
CA PRO A 119 5.87 -10.89 1.68
C PRO A 119 6.22 -10.20 3.01
N ARG A 120 7.24 -9.35 3.00
CA ARG A 120 7.55 -8.47 4.12
C ARG A 120 6.69 -7.22 4.03
N ILE A 121 5.78 -7.05 4.99
CA ILE A 121 4.91 -5.86 5.06
C ILE A 121 5.68 -4.73 5.74
N ARG A 122 5.64 -3.54 5.13
CA ARG A 122 6.14 -2.28 5.69
C ARG A 122 5.08 -1.19 5.55
N VAL A 123 4.97 -0.33 6.55
CA VAL A 123 4.08 0.83 6.50
C VAL A 123 4.92 2.10 6.51
N ILE A 124 4.74 2.91 5.46
CA ILE A 124 5.43 4.18 5.26
C ILE A 124 4.46 5.35 5.44
N GLY A 125 4.96 6.47 5.96
CA GLY A 125 4.19 7.67 6.28
C GLY A 125 4.27 8.06 7.76
N ASP A 126 3.46 9.05 8.15
CA ASP A 126 3.56 9.65 9.47
C ASP A 126 2.79 8.88 10.56
N ARG A 127 3.53 8.13 11.37
CA ARG A 127 2.97 7.36 12.49
C ARG A 127 2.50 8.23 13.65
N ALA A 128 2.92 9.49 13.74
CA ALA A 128 2.52 10.36 14.84
C ALA A 128 1.08 10.87 14.71
N ILE A 129 0.48 10.78 13.52
CA ILE A 129 -0.84 11.33 13.23
C ILE A 129 -1.91 10.26 12.99
N ILE A 130 -1.56 8.97 13.11
CA ILE A 130 -2.52 7.86 13.05
C ILE A 130 -3.06 7.51 14.44
N PRO A 131 -4.30 7.04 14.57
CA PRO A 131 -4.86 6.63 15.85
C PRO A 131 -4.19 5.34 16.39
N GLU A 132 -4.28 5.14 17.71
CA GLU A 132 -3.60 4.04 18.42
C GLU A 132 -3.99 2.65 17.91
N ASN A 133 -5.25 2.44 17.51
CA ASN A 133 -5.71 1.17 16.95
C ASN A 133 -5.01 0.84 15.62
N LEU A 134 -4.83 1.83 14.75
CA LEU A 134 -4.10 1.65 13.50
C LEU A 134 -2.61 1.47 13.75
N TYR A 135 -2.02 2.25 14.67
CA TYR A 135 -0.62 2.08 15.08
C TYR A 135 -0.32 0.65 15.54
N LYS A 136 -1.18 0.05 16.37
CA LYS A 136 -1.02 -1.34 16.83
C LYS A 136 -1.15 -2.36 15.68
N ALA A 137 -2.04 -2.12 14.73
CA ALA A 137 -2.19 -3.00 13.56
C ALA A 137 -0.97 -2.94 12.64
N VAL A 138 -0.41 -1.74 12.45
CA VAL A 138 0.87 -1.52 11.77
C VAL A 138 1.98 -2.33 12.45
N GLU A 139 2.17 -2.15 13.76
CA GLU A 139 3.21 -2.88 14.51
C GLU A 139 3.01 -4.40 14.42
N TYR A 140 1.78 -4.88 14.50
CA TYR A 140 1.48 -6.30 14.36
C TYR A 140 1.92 -6.85 13.00
N ALA A 141 1.49 -6.21 11.91
CA ALA A 141 1.77 -6.69 10.55
C ALA A 141 3.28 -6.67 10.23
N GLU A 142 3.97 -5.59 10.59
CA GLU A 142 5.42 -5.47 10.37
C GLU A 142 6.21 -6.49 11.20
N ASN A 143 5.88 -6.64 12.49
CA ASN A 143 6.59 -7.59 13.35
C ASN A 143 6.35 -9.05 12.93
N LYS A 144 5.14 -9.38 12.49
CA LYS A 144 4.78 -10.72 12.04
C LYS A 144 5.53 -11.13 10.77
N THR A 145 5.81 -10.17 9.89
CA THR A 145 6.41 -10.40 8.56
C THR A 145 7.85 -9.94 8.45
N LYS A 146 8.49 -9.48 9.53
CA LYS A 146 9.84 -8.89 9.51
C LYS A 146 10.93 -9.82 8.94
N ASP A 147 10.79 -11.13 9.17
CA ASP A 147 11.73 -12.17 8.76
C ASP A 147 11.29 -12.86 7.46
N TYR A 148 10.33 -12.27 6.74
CA TYR A 148 9.86 -12.76 5.46
C TYR A 148 10.74 -12.21 4.34
N ASP A 149 10.97 -13.05 3.33
CA ASP A 149 12.00 -12.89 2.29
C ASP A 149 11.44 -12.82 0.87
N GLY A 150 10.11 -12.83 0.73
CA GLY A 150 9.40 -12.59 -0.52
C GLY A 150 9.29 -11.11 -0.87
N CYS A 151 8.19 -10.73 -1.52
CA CYS A 151 7.94 -9.35 -1.95
C CYS A 151 7.94 -8.36 -0.78
N CYS A 152 8.57 -7.19 -0.95
CA CYS A 152 8.43 -6.07 -0.03
C CYS A 152 7.14 -5.32 -0.34
N LEU A 153 6.14 -5.45 0.54
CA LEU A 153 4.84 -4.81 0.42
C LEU A 153 4.80 -3.54 1.27
N SER A 154 5.00 -2.38 0.64
CA SER A 154 4.97 -1.07 1.28
C SER A 154 3.57 -0.45 1.19
N ILE A 155 2.94 -0.18 2.33
CA ILE A 155 1.61 0.42 2.40
C ILE A 155 1.76 1.85 2.92
N ALA A 156 1.41 2.84 2.08
CA ALA A 156 1.54 4.24 2.41
C ALA A 156 0.28 4.75 3.13
N ILE A 157 0.44 5.08 4.42
CA ILE A 157 -0.63 5.49 5.33
C ILE A 157 -0.20 6.80 5.99
N ALA A 158 -1.08 7.79 5.99
CA ALA A 158 -0.73 9.14 6.43
C ALA A 158 0.54 9.64 5.71
N TYR A 159 0.66 9.28 4.44
CA TYR A 159 1.84 9.55 3.63
C TYR A 159 1.63 10.78 2.75
N GLY A 160 2.69 11.57 2.55
CA GLY A 160 2.75 12.63 1.56
C GLY A 160 4.20 12.83 1.10
N GLY A 161 4.46 12.71 -0.20
CA GLY A 161 5.84 12.77 -0.71
C GLY A 161 6.58 14.08 -0.37
N ARG A 162 5.88 15.21 -0.29
CA ARG A 162 6.47 16.47 0.19
C ARG A 162 6.84 16.42 1.66
N GLN A 163 5.99 15.79 2.48
CA GLN A 163 6.27 15.63 3.91
C GLN A 163 7.50 14.74 4.11
N GLU A 164 7.62 13.66 3.34
CA GLU A 164 8.75 12.73 3.41
C GLU A 164 10.07 13.44 3.08
N ILE A 165 10.10 14.20 1.99
CA ILE A 165 11.28 15.02 1.62
C ILE A 165 11.64 16.01 2.74
N VAL A 166 10.64 16.68 3.32
CA VAL A 166 10.87 17.61 4.44
C VAL A 166 11.40 16.87 5.67
N GLY A 167 10.94 15.64 5.93
CA GLY A 167 11.43 14.76 6.98
C GLY A 167 12.91 14.41 6.80
N ALA A 168 13.27 13.92 5.61
CA ALA A 168 14.65 13.59 5.25
C ALA A 168 15.59 14.80 5.40
N VAL A 169 15.19 15.97 4.87
CA VAL A 169 15.96 17.21 5.00
C VAL A 169 16.15 17.61 6.46
N ARG A 170 15.13 17.46 7.32
CA ARG A 170 15.24 17.75 8.76
C ARG A 170 16.20 16.80 9.48
N GLU A 171 16.22 15.53 9.12
CA GLU A 171 17.15 14.56 9.68
C GLU A 171 18.59 14.85 9.27
N ILE A 172 18.84 15.05 7.97
CA ILE A 172 20.16 15.43 7.43
C ILE A 172 20.64 16.72 8.10
N SER A 173 19.78 17.75 8.19
CA SER A 173 20.13 19.01 8.86
C SER A 173 20.49 18.84 10.33
N ARG A 174 19.88 17.86 11.02
CA ARG A 174 20.21 17.54 12.42
C ARG A 174 21.61 16.91 12.51
N LYS A 175 21.93 15.94 11.64
CA LYS A 175 23.25 15.31 11.55
C LYS A 175 24.36 16.32 11.25
N VAL A 176 24.10 17.28 10.34
CA VAL A 176 25.02 18.40 10.09
C VAL A 176 25.23 19.24 11.35
N LYS A 177 24.14 19.61 12.04
CA LYS A 177 24.22 20.43 13.26
C LYS A 177 24.96 19.73 14.41
N GLU A 178 24.85 18.40 14.48
CA GLU A 178 25.53 17.54 15.45
C GLU A 178 26.99 17.25 15.06
N GLY A 179 27.41 17.63 13.86
CA GLY A 179 28.76 17.44 13.34
C GLY A 179 29.04 16.00 12.88
N GLU A 180 28.00 15.21 12.63
CA GLU A 180 28.11 13.83 12.14
C GLU A 180 28.44 13.76 10.64
N ILE A 181 28.01 14.77 9.88
CA ILE A 181 28.25 14.93 8.43
C ILE A 181 28.55 16.40 8.09
N ASP A 182 29.24 16.65 6.99
CA ASP A 182 29.44 17.99 6.44
C ASP A 182 28.30 18.36 5.47
N ILE A 183 28.09 19.65 5.22
CA ILE A 183 27.11 20.11 4.24
C ILE A 183 27.51 19.71 2.81
N ASP A 184 28.81 19.62 2.54
CA ASP A 184 29.35 19.21 1.23
C ASP A 184 29.16 17.71 0.97
N ASP A 185 28.84 16.90 2.00
CA ASP A 185 28.51 15.49 1.86
C ASP A 185 27.07 15.27 1.37
N ILE A 186 26.21 16.30 1.43
CA ILE A 186 24.79 16.19 1.07
C ILE A 186 24.65 16.07 -0.45
N ASN A 187 24.11 14.95 -0.91
CA ASN A 187 23.86 14.67 -2.32
C ASN A 187 22.54 13.89 -2.50
N GLU A 188 22.22 13.53 -3.75
CA GLU A 188 20.99 12.81 -4.11
C GLU A 188 20.90 11.41 -3.47
N GLU A 189 22.03 10.71 -3.32
CA GLU A 189 22.10 9.39 -2.68
C GLU A 189 21.80 9.52 -1.18
N MET A 190 22.43 10.47 -0.50
CA MET A 190 22.15 10.76 0.91
C MET A 190 20.68 11.14 1.11
N LEU A 191 20.10 11.98 0.26
CA LEU A 191 18.68 12.31 0.37
C LEU A 191 17.80 11.05 0.23
N SER A 192 18.13 10.18 -0.73
CA SER A 192 17.39 8.94 -0.99
C SER A 192 17.46 7.96 0.19
N ASP A 193 18.63 7.85 0.83
CA ASP A 193 18.84 6.99 2.01
C ASP A 193 18.09 7.46 3.27
N HIS A 194 17.61 8.71 3.28
CA HIS A 194 16.85 9.30 4.38
C HIS A 194 15.33 9.35 4.10
N LEU A 195 14.86 8.80 2.98
CA LEU A 195 13.43 8.53 2.74
C LEU A 195 13.01 7.22 3.44
N SER A 196 11.70 7.04 3.70
CA SER A 196 11.17 5.98 4.58
C SER A 196 11.01 4.60 3.94
#